data_AF-A0A2V7L4U6-F1
#
_entry.id   AF-A0A2V7L4U6-F1
#
_cell.length_a   1.000
_cell.length_b   1.000
_cell.length_c   1.000
_cell.angle_alpha   90.00
_cell.angle_beta   90.00
_cell.angle_gamma   90.00
#
_symmetry.space_group_name_H-M   'P 1'
#
loop_
_entity.id
_entity.type
_entity.pdbx_description
1 polymer ?
#
loop_
_entity_poly.entity_id
_entity_poly.type
_entity_poly.pdbx_seq_one_letter_code
_entity_poly.pdbx_strand_id
1 'polypeptide(L)'
;MTSYDLELFLPAIDWCDKGHRRFPTDPQFVQCQLMLMGSKAADPDVALAWRLADQVVQLTPESDRALTRLYQQVWVAFVLGRAGLADSARHVLARSEGDPVIDPERELLGYGAAARVALGDKDEALRLLERYLVAHPKHREGFRKNVHWWWRGLQDDPRFKALIGAR
;
A
#
# COMPACT_ATOMS: atom_id res chain seq x y z
N MET A 1 1.66 10.65 -3.44
CA MET A 1 0.71 11.73 -3.07
C MET A 1 1.33 12.47 -1.91
N THR A 2 2.03 13.59 -2.15
CA THR A 2 3.01 14.13 -1.18
C THR A 2 2.44 14.39 0.22
N SER A 3 1.22 14.92 0.35
CA SER A 3 0.62 15.16 1.67
C SER A 3 0.35 13.87 2.46
N TYR A 4 -0.12 12.82 1.81
CA TYR A 4 -0.33 11.52 2.46
C TYR A 4 0.99 10.85 2.86
N ASP A 5 1.99 10.94 1.99
CA ASP A 5 3.32 10.37 2.24
C ASP A 5 4.01 11.07 3.44
N LEU A 6 3.62 12.30 3.74
CA LEU A 6 4.08 13.10 4.89
C LEU A 6 3.16 13.01 6.14
N GLU A 7 2.13 12.16 6.14
CA GLU A 7 1.07 12.10 7.17
C GLU A 7 0.30 13.42 7.40
N LEU A 8 0.32 14.32 6.41
CA LEU A 8 -0.49 15.54 6.42
C LEU A 8 -1.90 15.22 5.93
N PHE A 9 -2.69 14.54 6.77
CA PHE A 9 -3.98 13.97 6.37
C PHE A 9 -5.04 15.01 6.00
N LEU A 10 -5.15 16.13 6.73
CA LEU A 10 -6.13 17.18 6.37
C LEU A 10 -5.86 17.75 4.96
N PRO A 11 -4.62 18.17 4.61
CA PRO A 11 -4.30 18.50 3.23
C PRO A 11 -4.50 17.35 2.24
N ALA A 12 -4.19 16.12 2.61
CA ALA A 12 -4.35 14.97 1.71
C ALA A 12 -5.84 14.75 1.34
N ILE A 13 -6.74 14.83 2.31
CA ILE A 13 -8.20 14.75 2.08
C ILE A 13 -8.64 15.86 1.13
N ASP A 14 -8.29 17.11 1.42
CA ASP A 14 -8.68 18.26 0.61
C ASP A 14 -8.20 18.15 -0.86
N TRP A 15 -6.95 17.76 -1.07
CA TRP A 15 -6.41 17.60 -2.43
C TRP A 15 -7.05 16.45 -3.19
N CYS A 16 -7.34 15.34 -2.52
CA CYS A 16 -7.95 14.19 -3.17
C CYS A 16 -9.41 14.41 -3.51
N ASP A 17 -10.15 15.13 -2.67
CA ASP A 17 -11.53 15.54 -2.97
C ASP A 17 -11.57 16.51 -4.15
N LYS A 18 -10.72 17.55 -4.13
CA LYS A 18 -10.63 18.53 -5.23
C LYS A 18 -10.22 17.86 -6.54
N GLY A 19 -9.22 16.98 -6.48
CA GLY A 19 -8.72 16.24 -7.62
C GLY A 19 -9.79 15.32 -8.21
N HIS A 20 -10.46 14.52 -7.38
CA HIS A 20 -11.52 13.63 -7.84
C HIS A 20 -12.71 14.38 -8.46
N ARG A 21 -13.12 15.52 -7.87
CA ARG A 21 -14.17 16.37 -8.44
C ARG A 21 -13.80 16.95 -9.80
N ARG A 22 -12.54 17.33 -9.99
CA ARG A 22 -12.07 17.97 -11.23
C ARG A 22 -11.71 16.96 -12.32
N PHE A 23 -11.25 15.77 -11.93
CA PHE A 23 -10.74 14.73 -12.81
C PHE A 23 -11.31 13.37 -12.39
N PRO A 24 -12.63 13.15 -12.53
CA PRO A 24 -13.30 11.94 -12.02
C PRO A 24 -12.89 10.64 -12.73
N THR A 25 -12.29 10.75 -13.92
CA THR A 25 -11.81 9.62 -14.73
C THR A 25 -10.28 9.44 -14.63
N ASP A 26 -9.60 10.23 -13.82
CA ASP A 26 -8.17 10.01 -13.55
C ASP A 26 -8.03 8.97 -12.43
N PRO A 27 -7.43 7.80 -12.71
CA PRO A 27 -7.32 6.72 -11.73
C PRO A 27 -6.52 7.12 -10.48
N GLN A 28 -5.64 8.13 -10.55
CA GLN A 28 -4.85 8.56 -9.39
C GLN A 28 -5.75 9.18 -8.30
N PHE A 29 -6.75 9.97 -8.69
CA PHE A 29 -7.65 10.59 -7.71
C PHE A 29 -8.69 9.60 -7.17
N VAL A 30 -9.09 8.60 -7.96
CA VAL A 30 -9.91 7.47 -7.48
C VAL A 30 -9.10 6.63 -6.47
N GLN A 31 -7.85 6.30 -6.79
CA GLN A 31 -6.95 5.58 -5.90
C GLN A 31 -6.69 6.36 -4.60
N CYS A 32 -6.56 7.69 -4.68
CA CYS A 32 -6.31 8.46 -3.47
C CYS A 32 -7.41 8.25 -2.41
N GLN A 33 -8.68 8.28 -2.81
CA GLN A 33 -9.81 8.06 -1.90
C GLN A 33 -9.69 6.70 -1.20
N LEU A 34 -9.26 5.67 -1.93
CA LEU A 34 -8.98 4.34 -1.38
C LEU A 34 -7.79 4.36 -0.40
N MET A 35 -6.68 5.03 -0.73
CA MET A 35 -5.51 5.15 0.15
C MET A 35 -5.85 5.86 1.48
N LEU A 36 -6.69 6.90 1.44
CA LEU A 36 -7.12 7.62 2.64
C LEU A 36 -7.89 6.72 3.60
N MET A 37 -8.77 5.86 3.08
CA MET A 37 -9.47 4.83 3.88
C MET A 37 -8.53 3.73 4.41
N GLY A 38 -7.34 3.57 3.83
CA GLY A 38 -6.31 2.68 4.35
C GLY A 38 -5.51 3.25 5.53
N SER A 39 -5.68 4.54 5.85
CA SER A 39 -4.94 5.26 6.89
C SER A 39 -5.88 5.90 7.92
N LYS A 40 -5.34 6.62 8.91
CA LYS A 40 -6.17 7.35 9.89
C LYS A 40 -6.89 8.59 9.32
N ALA A 41 -6.74 8.89 8.03
CA ALA A 41 -7.31 10.07 7.39
C ALA A 41 -8.83 10.00 7.23
N ALA A 42 -9.38 8.82 6.97
CA ALA A 42 -10.81 8.61 6.74
C ALA A 42 -11.28 7.35 7.48
N ASP A 43 -12.57 7.20 7.74
CA ASP A 43 -13.10 5.93 8.27
C ASP A 43 -13.06 4.83 7.21
N PRO A 44 -12.85 3.56 7.59
CA PRO A 44 -12.84 2.47 6.63
C PRO A 44 -14.26 2.16 6.14
N ASP A 45 -14.48 2.19 4.82
CA ASP A 45 -15.67 1.66 4.17
C ASP A 45 -15.27 0.53 3.20
N VAL A 46 -15.55 -0.71 3.59
CA VAL A 46 -15.16 -1.91 2.83
C VAL A 46 -15.85 -1.99 1.47
N ALA A 47 -17.13 -1.62 1.40
CA ALA A 47 -17.89 -1.70 0.16
C ALA A 47 -17.43 -0.62 -0.83
N LEU A 48 -17.20 0.60 -0.35
CA LEU A 48 -16.61 1.66 -1.16
C LEU A 48 -15.18 1.32 -1.60
N ALA A 49 -14.37 0.71 -0.73
CA ALA A 49 -12.99 0.33 -1.06
C ALA A 49 -12.91 -0.60 -2.27
N TRP A 50 -13.74 -1.66 -2.31
CA TRP A 50 -13.83 -2.55 -3.47
C TRP A 50 -14.30 -1.83 -4.73
N ARG A 51 -15.33 -0.97 -4.62
CA ARG A 51 -15.82 -0.19 -5.77
C ARG A 51 -14.75 0.74 -6.35
N LEU A 52 -14.00 1.44 -5.50
CA LEU A 52 -12.91 2.31 -5.94
C LEU A 52 -11.77 1.49 -6.56
N ALA A 53 -11.40 0.35 -5.97
CA ALA A 53 -10.40 -0.55 -6.52
C ALA A 53 -10.77 -1.02 -7.94
N ASP A 54 -12.01 -1.46 -8.14
CA ASP A 54 -12.51 -1.89 -9.45
C ASP A 54 -12.57 -0.71 -10.45
N GLN A 55 -12.99 0.47 -10.00
CA GLN A 55 -13.00 1.67 -10.83
C GLN A 55 -11.61 2.07 -11.31
N VAL A 56 -10.58 2.02 -10.45
CA VAL A 56 -9.20 2.27 -10.86
C VAL A 56 -8.78 1.28 -11.95
N VAL A 57 -9.04 -0.02 -11.77
CA VAL A 57 -8.71 -1.06 -12.78
C VAL A 57 -9.44 -0.83 -14.10
N GLN A 58 -10.69 -0.37 -14.08
CA GLN A 58 -11.45 -0.07 -15.30
C GLN A 58 -10.85 1.11 -16.08
N LEU A 59 -10.39 2.14 -15.37
CA LEU A 59 -9.77 3.34 -15.94
C LEU A 59 -8.33 3.11 -16.43
N THR A 60 -7.68 2.03 -15.98
CA THR A 60 -6.33 1.65 -16.41
C THR A 60 -6.30 1.02 -17.81
N PRO A 61 -5.28 1.32 -18.65
CA PRO A 61 -5.03 0.64 -19.92
C PRO A 61 -5.01 -0.88 -19.79
N GLU A 62 -5.54 -1.59 -20.78
CA GLU A 62 -5.75 -3.04 -20.69
C GLU A 62 -4.49 -3.84 -20.34
N SER A 63 -3.34 -3.44 -20.90
CA SER A 63 -2.03 -4.05 -20.62
C SER A 63 -1.64 -4.04 -19.14
N ASP A 64 -2.10 -3.05 -18.39
CA ASP A 64 -1.64 -2.78 -17.02
C ASP A 64 -2.68 -3.20 -15.97
N ARG A 65 -3.86 -3.67 -16.41
CA ARG A 65 -4.99 -4.01 -15.53
C ARG A 65 -4.68 -5.13 -14.56
N ALA A 66 -3.92 -6.13 -14.99
CA ALA A 66 -3.56 -7.27 -14.14
C ALA A 66 -2.76 -6.83 -12.93
N LEU A 67 -1.65 -6.10 -13.16
CA LEU A 67 -0.82 -5.54 -12.10
C LEU A 67 -1.59 -4.55 -11.23
N THR A 68 -2.34 -3.63 -11.86
CA THR A 68 -3.13 -2.63 -11.15
C THR A 68 -4.17 -3.28 -10.22
N ARG A 69 -4.81 -4.37 -10.65
CA ARG A 69 -5.78 -5.10 -9.83
C ARG A 69 -5.15 -5.65 -8.56
N LEU A 70 -3.96 -6.24 -8.65
CA LEU A 70 -3.25 -6.74 -7.46
C LEU A 70 -2.84 -5.57 -6.56
N TYR A 71 -2.36 -4.47 -7.14
CA TYR A 71 -1.99 -3.27 -6.39
C TYR A 71 -3.17 -2.66 -5.62
N GLN A 72 -4.35 -2.54 -6.24
CA GLN A 72 -5.53 -2.04 -5.55
C GLN A 72 -6.02 -2.99 -4.46
N GLN A 73 -5.84 -4.31 -4.62
CA GLN A 73 -6.19 -5.28 -3.58
C GLN A 73 -5.31 -5.14 -2.34
N VAL A 74 -4.03 -4.78 -2.49
CA VAL A 74 -3.18 -4.43 -1.34
C VAL A 74 -3.80 -3.25 -0.57
N TRP A 75 -4.26 -2.21 -1.28
CA TRP A 75 -4.93 -1.06 -0.65
C TRP A 75 -6.25 -1.44 0.01
N VAL A 76 -7.06 -2.30 -0.60
CA VAL A 76 -8.27 -2.85 0.03
C VAL A 76 -7.91 -3.62 1.31
N ALA A 77 -6.79 -4.35 1.35
CA ALA A 77 -6.36 -5.05 2.55
C ALA A 77 -6.03 -4.09 3.71
N PHE A 78 -5.44 -2.91 3.45
CA PHE A 78 -5.30 -1.88 4.47
C PHE A 78 -6.67 -1.46 5.05
N VAL A 79 -7.67 -1.24 4.19
CA VAL A 79 -9.04 -0.88 4.63
C VAL A 79 -9.67 -2.01 5.45
N LEU A 80 -9.57 -3.25 4.98
CA LEU A 80 -10.07 -4.44 5.69
C LEU A 80 -9.45 -4.57 7.08
N GLY A 81 -8.13 -4.38 7.18
CA GLY A 81 -7.42 -4.38 8.46
C GLY A 81 -7.94 -3.32 9.42
N ARG A 82 -8.14 -2.09 8.92
CA ARG A 82 -8.73 -0.99 9.71
C ARG A 82 -10.18 -1.25 10.12
N ALA A 83 -10.94 -1.98 9.31
CA ALA A 83 -12.30 -2.40 9.62
C ALA A 83 -12.38 -3.59 10.61
N GLY A 84 -11.24 -4.08 11.13
CA GLY A 84 -11.18 -5.23 12.05
C GLY A 84 -11.29 -6.59 11.35
N LEU A 85 -11.21 -6.64 10.02
CA LEU A 85 -11.33 -7.86 9.20
C LEU A 85 -9.95 -8.42 8.86
N ALA A 86 -9.14 -8.70 9.89
CA ALA A 86 -7.73 -9.08 9.72
C ALA A 86 -7.54 -10.34 8.87
N ASP A 87 -8.35 -11.38 9.08
CA ASP A 87 -8.24 -12.62 8.30
C ASP A 87 -8.57 -12.40 6.82
N SER A 88 -9.60 -11.60 6.53
CA SER A 88 -9.93 -11.20 5.16
C SER A 88 -8.80 -10.39 4.52
N ALA A 89 -8.22 -9.44 5.27
CA ALA A 89 -7.08 -8.66 4.81
C ALA A 89 -5.88 -9.56 4.46
N ARG A 90 -5.55 -10.54 5.32
CA ARG A 90 -4.47 -11.50 5.06
C ARG A 90 -4.71 -12.34 3.82
N HIS A 91 -5.94 -12.82 3.63
CA HIS A 91 -6.32 -13.59 2.45
C HIS A 91 -6.21 -12.76 1.17
N VAL A 92 -6.67 -11.50 1.20
CA VAL A 92 -6.51 -10.56 0.08
C VAL A 92 -5.04 -10.28 -0.20
N LEU A 93 -4.19 -10.11 0.82
CA LEU A 93 -2.76 -9.90 0.62
C LEU A 93 -2.08 -11.11 -0.02
N ALA A 94 -2.42 -12.33 0.41
CA ALA A 94 -1.85 -13.56 -0.15
C ALA A 94 -2.13 -13.70 -1.66
N ARG A 95 -3.35 -13.38 -2.11
CA ARG A 95 -3.69 -13.37 -3.56
C ARG A 95 -3.09 -12.18 -4.31
N SER A 96 -2.65 -11.14 -3.61
CA SER A 96 -2.13 -9.90 -4.20
C SER A 96 -0.61 -9.90 -4.39
N GLU A 97 0.12 -10.93 -3.96
CA GLU A 97 1.58 -11.00 -4.15
C GLU A 97 1.98 -11.03 -5.65
N GLY A 98 1.09 -11.51 -6.51
CA GLY A 98 1.37 -11.67 -7.93
C GLY A 98 2.40 -12.76 -8.23
N ASP A 99 2.83 -12.78 -9.50
CA ASP A 99 3.89 -13.66 -9.99
C ASP A 99 4.80 -12.87 -10.95
N PRO A 100 5.96 -13.42 -11.36
CA PRO A 100 6.88 -12.71 -12.26
C PRO A 100 6.33 -12.40 -13.66
N VAL A 101 5.19 -12.95 -14.07
CA VAL A 101 4.52 -12.62 -15.33
C VAL A 101 3.73 -11.32 -15.18
N ILE A 102 3.09 -11.11 -14.03
CA ILE A 102 2.27 -9.91 -13.76
C ILE A 102 3.08 -8.78 -13.12
N ASP A 103 3.99 -9.11 -12.21
CA ASP A 103 4.86 -8.19 -11.47
C ASP A 103 6.33 -8.64 -11.59
N PRO A 104 6.95 -8.45 -12.76
CA PRO A 104 8.34 -8.86 -12.99
C PRO A 104 9.33 -8.11 -12.07
N GLU A 105 9.00 -6.89 -11.68
CA GLU A 105 9.83 -6.06 -10.80
C GLU A 105 9.67 -6.43 -9.33
N ARG A 106 8.58 -7.11 -8.94
CA ARG A 106 8.25 -7.51 -7.56
C ARG A 106 7.90 -6.33 -6.65
N GLU A 107 7.35 -5.25 -7.22
CA GLU A 107 6.95 -4.06 -6.47
C GLU A 107 5.84 -4.34 -5.45
N LEU A 108 4.94 -5.30 -5.75
CA LEU A 108 3.83 -5.66 -4.85
C LEU A 108 4.30 -6.21 -3.51
N LEU A 109 5.51 -6.80 -3.43
CA LEU A 109 6.07 -7.30 -2.17
C LEU A 109 6.28 -6.17 -1.15
N GLY A 110 6.73 -4.99 -1.60
CA GLY A 110 6.94 -3.83 -0.75
C GLY A 110 5.64 -3.30 -0.15
N TYR A 111 4.61 -3.15 -0.97
CA TYR A 111 3.28 -2.71 -0.52
C TYR A 111 2.61 -3.76 0.37
N GLY A 112 2.73 -5.05 0.01
CA GLY A 112 2.22 -6.16 0.80
C GLY A 112 2.86 -6.23 2.19
N ALA A 113 4.19 -6.01 2.26
CA ALA A 113 4.91 -5.90 3.53
C ALA A 113 4.36 -4.75 4.39
N ALA A 114 4.17 -3.56 3.80
CA ALA A 114 3.60 -2.41 4.51
C ALA A 114 2.19 -2.68 5.06
N ALA A 115 1.34 -3.36 4.28
CA ALA A 115 0.01 -3.77 4.73
C ALA A 115 0.06 -4.76 5.90
N ARG A 116 1.01 -5.72 5.86
CA ARG A 116 1.24 -6.65 6.96
C ARG A 116 1.74 -5.93 8.22
N VAL A 117 2.58 -4.89 8.10
CA VAL A 117 2.94 -4.04 9.25
C VAL A 117 1.71 -3.37 9.87
N ALA A 118 0.82 -2.82 9.04
CA ALA A 118 -0.41 -2.20 9.53
C ALA A 118 -1.36 -3.18 10.25
N LEU A 119 -1.32 -4.46 9.86
CA LEU A 119 -2.05 -5.56 10.53
C LEU A 119 -1.36 -6.07 11.81
N GLY A 120 -0.11 -5.68 12.07
CA GLY A 120 0.71 -6.24 13.16
C GLY A 120 1.41 -7.55 12.83
N ASP A 121 1.35 -8.02 11.57
CA ASP A 121 1.96 -9.26 11.09
C ASP A 121 3.46 -9.09 10.82
N LYS A 122 4.24 -8.78 11.86
CA LYS A 122 5.64 -8.32 11.75
C LYS A 122 6.57 -9.32 11.07
N ASP A 123 6.49 -10.60 11.42
CA ASP A 123 7.40 -11.62 10.90
C ASP A 123 7.25 -11.78 9.39
N GLU A 124 6.01 -11.80 8.94
CA GLU A 124 5.66 -11.94 7.54
C GLU A 124 5.95 -10.65 6.75
N ALA A 125 5.74 -9.48 7.36
CA ALA A 125 6.16 -8.21 6.79
C ALA A 125 7.68 -8.16 6.55
N LEU A 126 8.48 -8.62 7.52
CA LEU A 126 9.94 -8.68 7.39
C LEU A 126 10.38 -9.65 6.30
N ARG A 127 9.76 -10.84 6.20
CA ARG A 127 10.02 -11.82 5.14
C ARG A 127 9.74 -11.25 3.75
N LEU A 128 8.62 -10.53 3.58
CA LEU A 128 8.27 -9.87 2.33
C LEU A 128 9.26 -8.74 1.99
N LEU A 129 9.59 -7.93 2.98
CA LEU A 129 10.50 -6.80 2.80
C LEU A 129 11.93 -7.24 2.47
N GLU A 130 12.39 -8.37 3.02
CA GLU A 130 13.68 -8.95 2.65
C GLU A 130 13.73 -9.34 1.18
N ARG A 131 12.71 -10.08 0.70
CA ARG A 131 12.60 -10.46 -0.72
C ARG A 131 12.54 -9.23 -1.63
N TYR A 132 11.82 -8.20 -1.21
CA TYR A 132 11.74 -6.93 -1.93
C TYR A 132 13.11 -6.24 -2.02
N LEU A 133 13.82 -6.06 -0.91
CA LEU A 133 15.08 -5.32 -0.92
C LEU A 133 16.22 -6.05 -1.65
N VAL A 134 16.12 -7.38 -1.83
CA VAL A 134 17.01 -8.13 -2.73
C VAL A 134 16.77 -7.74 -4.20
N ALA A 135 15.51 -7.55 -4.61
CA ALA A 135 15.16 -7.10 -5.96
C ALA A 135 15.41 -5.58 -6.17
N HIS A 136 15.30 -4.78 -5.10
CA HIS A 136 15.41 -3.31 -5.15
C HIS A 136 16.52 -2.76 -4.23
N PRO A 137 17.81 -3.02 -4.51
CA PRO A 137 18.90 -2.63 -3.62
C PRO A 137 19.03 -1.11 -3.40
N LYS A 138 18.61 -0.28 -4.37
CA LYS A 138 18.59 1.19 -4.23
C LYS A 138 17.55 1.67 -3.21
N HIS A 139 16.43 0.94 -3.06
CA HIS A 139 15.40 1.32 -2.09
C HIS A 139 15.90 1.15 -0.66
N ARG A 140 16.78 0.17 -0.42
CA ARG A 140 17.45 0.00 0.89
C ARG A 140 18.16 1.27 1.34
N GLU A 141 18.79 2.01 0.42
CA GLU A 141 19.44 3.29 0.73
C GLU A 141 18.42 4.36 1.15
N GLY A 142 17.27 4.40 0.48
CA GLY A 142 16.16 5.30 0.84
C GLY A 142 15.65 5.07 2.26
N PHE A 143 15.43 3.80 2.65
CA PHE A 143 15.01 3.43 4.01
C PHE A 143 16.00 3.92 5.09
N ARG A 144 17.30 3.97 4.81
CA ARG A 144 18.30 4.47 5.77
C ARG A 144 18.19 5.96 6.04
N LYS A 145 17.75 6.74 5.04
CA LYS A 145 17.70 8.20 5.11
C LYS A 145 16.39 8.69 5.71
N ASN A 146 15.28 8.05 5.34
CA ASN A 146 13.96 8.40 5.85
C ASN A 146 13.08 7.15 5.89
N VAL A 147 12.65 6.75 7.10
CA VAL A 147 11.74 5.62 7.27
C VAL A 147 10.32 6.13 7.19
N HIS A 148 9.64 5.83 6.08
CA HIS A 148 8.23 6.16 5.88
C HIS A 148 7.35 5.63 7.03
N TRP A 149 6.29 6.34 7.35
CA TRP A 149 5.43 6.06 8.51
C TRP A 149 4.73 4.70 8.48
N TRP A 150 4.59 4.09 7.30
CA TRP A 150 4.11 2.71 7.14
C TRP A 150 4.92 1.71 7.97
N TRP A 151 6.20 1.98 8.19
CA TRP A 151 7.12 1.08 8.88
C TRP A 151 7.21 1.34 10.38
N ARG A 152 6.42 2.27 10.93
CA ARG A 152 6.44 2.64 12.35
C ARG A 152 6.35 1.42 13.29
N GLY A 153 5.59 0.39 12.92
CA GLY A 153 5.47 -0.85 13.69
C GLY A 153 6.72 -1.74 13.73
N LEU A 154 7.71 -1.48 12.85
CA LEU A 154 8.97 -2.22 12.74
C LEU A 154 10.20 -1.39 13.12
N GLN A 155 10.08 -0.09 13.34
CA GLN A 155 11.24 0.81 13.54
C GLN A 155 12.17 0.37 14.68
N ASP A 156 11.61 -0.22 15.75
CA ASP A 156 12.38 -0.73 16.89
C ASP A 156 12.79 -2.20 16.77
N ASP A 157 12.33 -2.93 15.75
CA ASP A 157 12.68 -4.33 15.53
C ASP A 157 14.15 -4.45 15.07
N PRO A 158 15.02 -5.18 15.77
CA PRO A 158 16.42 -5.31 15.40
C PRO A 158 16.63 -5.96 14.02
N ARG A 159 15.71 -6.84 13.60
CA ARG A 159 15.74 -7.47 12.27
C ARG A 159 15.47 -6.44 11.17
N PHE A 160 14.55 -5.50 11.42
CA PHE A 160 14.29 -4.40 10.50
C PHE A 160 15.52 -3.48 10.37
N LYS A 161 16.12 -3.08 11.49
CA LYS A 161 17.35 -2.25 11.50
C LYS A 161 18.49 -2.91 10.73
N ALA A 162 18.73 -4.20 10.97
CA ALA A 162 19.72 -4.99 10.24
C ALA A 162 19.41 -5.05 8.73
N LEU A 163 18.13 -5.28 8.38
CA LEU A 163 17.69 -5.36 7.00
C LEU A 163 17.94 -4.06 6.24
N ILE A 164 17.62 -2.91 6.83
CA ILE A 164 17.85 -1.62 6.16
C ILE A 164 19.29 -1.11 6.34
N GLY A 165 20.09 -1.73 7.20
CA GLY A 165 21.47 -1.29 7.50
C GLY A 165 21.52 -0.01 8.34
N ALA A 166 20.50 0.22 9.16
CA ALA A 166 20.51 1.23 10.22
C ALA A 166 21.20 0.63 11.45
N ARG A 167 22.13 1.38 12.05
CA ARG A 167 22.78 1.02 13.33
C ARG A 167 21.93 1.52 14.48
#